data_AF-A0AAD1L5K4-F1
#
_entry.id   AF-A0AAD1L5K4-F1
#
_cell.length_a   1.000
_cell.length_b   1.000
_cell.length_c   1.000
_cell.angle_alpha   90.00
_cell.angle_beta   90.00
_cell.angle_gamma   90.00
#
_symmetry.space_group_name_H-M   'P 1'
#
loop_
_entity.id
_entity.type
_entity.pdbx_description
1 polymer ?
#
loop_
_entity_poly.entity_id
_entity_poly.type
_entity_poly.pdbx_seq_one_letter_code
_entity_poly.pdbx_strand_id
1 'polypeptide(L)'
;MIVTSDDKKHWSPQNDLLCVMPLPSSKGLEFHSVAIMDAAKERDEEDLSDDIKRLYVGFTRARQNLLVTMHGTGSLRDHLINTYENSAKVI
;
A
#
# COMPACT_ATOMS: atom_id res chain seq x y z
N MET A 1 -1.23 -10.67 -12.76
CA MET A 1 0.14 -11.22 -12.90
C MET A 1 0.90 -10.99 -11.60
N ILE A 2 1.65 -11.97 -11.10
CA ILE A 2 2.62 -11.74 -10.01
C ILE A 2 3.86 -11.13 -10.64
N VAL A 3 4.17 -9.89 -10.28
CA VAL A 3 5.23 -9.09 -10.94
C VAL A 3 6.62 -9.45 -10.42
N THR A 4 7.51 -9.83 -11.33
CA THR A 4 8.94 -10.07 -11.09
C THR A 4 9.77 -8.80 -11.28
N SER A 5 11.07 -8.83 -10.95
CA SER A 5 11.96 -7.68 -11.19
C SER A 5 12.15 -7.35 -12.68
N ASP A 6 12.09 -8.33 -13.58
CA ASP A 6 12.23 -8.09 -15.02
C ASP A 6 10.97 -7.50 -15.65
N ASP A 7 9.79 -7.86 -15.12
CA ASP A 7 8.52 -7.24 -15.52
C ASP A 7 8.52 -5.73 -15.24
N LYS A 8 9.22 -5.27 -14.18
CA LYS A 8 9.34 -3.84 -13.84
C LYS A 8 10.06 -3.03 -14.91
N LYS A 9 11.03 -3.62 -15.60
CA LYS A 9 11.80 -2.92 -16.65
C LYS A 9 10.95 -2.56 -17.86
N HIS A 10 9.89 -3.34 -18.09
CA HIS A 10 8.96 -3.17 -19.20
C HIS A 10 7.62 -2.58 -18.73
N TRP A 11 7.56 -2.11 -17.48
CA TRP A 11 6.35 -1.55 -16.92
C TRP A 11 6.01 -0.23 -17.62
N SER A 12 4.75 -0.09 -17.99
CA SER A 12 4.17 1.14 -18.53
C SER A 12 2.80 1.36 -17.89
N PRO A 13 2.46 2.61 -17.51
CA PRO A 13 1.14 2.93 -16.99
C PRO A 13 0.03 2.84 -18.06
N GLN A 14 0.38 2.66 -19.34
CA GLN A 14 -0.57 2.44 -20.44
C GLN A 14 -0.96 0.97 -20.62
N ASN A 15 -0.28 0.03 -19.96
CA ASN A 15 -0.61 -1.38 -20.05
C ASN A 15 -1.90 -1.69 -19.28
N ASP A 16 -2.90 -2.26 -19.95
CA ASP A 16 -4.16 -2.69 -19.33
C ASP A 16 -3.99 -4.04 -18.58
N LEU A 17 -3.28 -3.99 -17.46
CA LEU A 17 -2.93 -5.16 -16.67
C LEU A 17 -3.23 -4.95 -15.18
N LEU A 18 -3.79 -5.99 -14.55
CA LEU A 18 -3.86 -6.08 -13.10
C LEU A 18 -2.56 -6.67 -12.53
N CYS A 19 -1.81 -5.84 -11.82
CA CYS A 19 -0.56 -6.20 -11.16
C CYS A 19 -0.82 -6.57 -9.70
N VAL A 20 -0.41 -7.78 -9.30
CA VAL A 20 -0.41 -8.21 -7.89
C VAL A 20 1.03 -8.35 -7.44
N MET A 21 1.43 -7.61 -6.41
CA MET A 21 2.81 -7.63 -5.94
C MET A 21 2.93 -7.25 -4.46
N PRO A 22 4.01 -7.66 -3.78
CA PRO A 22 4.33 -7.14 -2.45
C PRO A 22 4.59 -5.63 -2.47
N LEU A 23 4.27 -4.93 -1.38
CA LEU A 23 4.49 -3.48 -1.26
C LEU A 23 5.93 -3.03 -1.58
N PRO A 24 7.00 -3.71 -1.11
CA PRO A 24 8.36 -3.30 -1.46
C PRO A 24 8.65 -3.38 -2.97
N SER A 25 7.99 -4.30 -3.67
CA SER A 25 8.20 -4.52 -5.10
C SER A 25 7.60 -3.41 -5.96
N SER A 26 6.64 -2.63 -5.46
CA SER A 26 6.03 -1.53 -6.22
C SER A 26 6.86 -0.24 -6.21
N LYS A 27 7.97 -0.18 -5.46
CA LYS A 27 8.82 1.01 -5.35
C LYS A 27 9.21 1.56 -6.73
N GLY A 28 8.88 2.83 -6.96
CA GLY A 28 9.19 3.54 -8.22
C GLY A 28 8.18 3.36 -9.34
N LEU A 29 7.13 2.55 -9.13
CA LEU A 29 6.02 2.40 -10.07
C LEU A 29 4.85 3.31 -9.65
N GLU A 30 3.97 3.66 -10.59
CA GLU A 30 2.82 4.51 -10.30
C GLU A 30 1.59 4.06 -11.09
N PHE A 31 0.49 3.82 -10.41
CA PHE A 31 -0.73 3.27 -10.98
C PHE A 31 -1.84 4.30 -10.92
N HIS A 32 -2.78 4.24 -11.87
CA HIS A 32 -4.00 5.04 -11.79
C HIS A 32 -4.73 4.76 -10.46
N SER A 33 -4.85 3.49 -10.08
CA SER A 33 -5.49 3.08 -8.83
C SER A 33 -4.71 1.95 -8.16
N VAL A 34 -4.73 1.94 -6.82
CA VAL A 34 -4.08 0.92 -5.99
C VAL A 34 -5.08 0.41 -4.97
N ALA A 35 -5.15 -0.91 -4.83
CA ALA A 35 -5.85 -1.58 -3.74
C ALA A 35 -4.83 -2.26 -2.82
N ILE A 36 -4.78 -1.84 -1.56
CA ILE A 36 -3.94 -2.45 -0.54
C ILE A 36 -4.75 -3.56 0.12
N MET A 37 -4.27 -4.79 -0.06
CA MET A 37 -4.84 -5.97 0.56
C MET A 37 -4.27 -6.11 1.97
N ASP A 38 -5.14 -5.94 2.96
CA ASP A 38 -4.85 -6.12 4.38
C ASP A 38 -3.65 -5.30 4.91
N ALA A 39 -3.88 -4.00 5.09
CA ALA A 39 -2.88 -3.05 5.58
C ALA A 39 -2.51 -3.22 7.05
N ALA A 40 -3.36 -3.86 7.86
CA ALA A 40 -3.16 -4.05 9.29
C ALA A 40 -2.39 -5.34 9.64
N LYS A 41 -1.82 -6.02 8.64
CA LYS A 41 -1.01 -7.22 8.89
C LYS A 41 0.32 -6.86 9.55
N GLU A 42 0.35 -6.97 10.87
CA GLU A 42 1.55 -6.81 11.69
C GLU A 42 2.56 -7.93 11.39
N ARG A 43 3.82 -7.54 11.31
CA ARG A 43 4.93 -8.51 11.21
C ARG A 43 5.82 -8.48 12.45
N ASP A 44 5.82 -7.38 13.17
CA ASP A 44 6.49 -7.17 14.45
C ASP A 44 5.60 -6.25 15.30
N GLU A 45 5.23 -6.69 16.50
CA GLU A 45 4.32 -5.95 17.39
C GLU A 45 5.04 -4.81 18.14
N GLU A 46 6.38 -4.85 18.26
CA GLU A 46 7.14 -3.88 19.05
C GLU A 46 7.61 -2.66 18.23
N ASP A 47 7.88 -2.83 16.93
CA ASP A 47 8.30 -1.75 16.02
C ASP A 47 7.50 -1.70 14.72
N LEU A 48 6.52 -0.79 14.68
CA LEU A 48 5.69 -0.54 13.50
C LEU A 48 6.42 0.21 12.37
N SER A 49 7.64 0.72 12.59
CA SER A 49 8.36 1.61 11.64
C SER A 49 8.48 0.99 10.26
N ASP A 50 8.83 -0.29 10.18
CA ASP A 50 9.02 -0.97 8.91
C ASP A 50 7.71 -1.30 8.20
N ASP A 51 6.64 -1.59 8.95
CA ASP A 51 5.31 -1.77 8.39
C ASP A 51 4.75 -0.45 7.86
N ILE A 52 4.92 0.64 8.59
CA ILE A 52 4.56 2.00 8.15
C ILE A 52 5.32 2.39 6.87
N LYS A 53 6.64 2.16 6.80
CA LYS A 53 7.44 2.44 5.60
C LYS A 53 6.94 1.66 4.39
N ARG A 54 6.57 0.38 4.57
CA ARG A 54 6.03 -0.45 3.48
C ARG A 54 4.66 0.03 3.01
N LEU A 55 3.78 0.41 3.93
CA LEU A 55 2.49 1.01 3.60
C LEU A 55 2.68 2.33 2.85
N TYR A 56 3.56 3.21 3.31
CA TYR A 56 3.91 4.45 2.63
C TYR A 56 4.36 4.21 1.18
N VAL A 57 5.23 3.22 0.95
CA VAL A 57 5.66 2.84 -0.40
C VAL A 57 4.46 2.44 -1.26
N GLY A 58 3.51 1.65 -0.74
CA GLY A 58 2.33 1.21 -1.47
C GLY A 58 1.30 2.31 -1.72
N PHE A 59 1.02 3.14 -0.72
CA PHE A 59 0.02 4.20 -0.78
C PHE A 59 0.43 5.25 -1.82
N THR A 60 1.71 5.63 -1.83
CA THR A 60 2.28 6.62 -2.76
C THR A 60 2.45 6.09 -4.20
N ARG A 61 1.95 4.91 -4.53
CA ARG A 61 1.85 4.45 -5.93
C ARG A 61 0.53 4.83 -6.57
N ALA A 62 -0.49 5.19 -5.80
CA ALA A 62 -1.77 5.62 -6.35
C ALA A 62 -1.68 7.06 -6.85
N ARG A 63 -2.00 7.29 -8.13
CA ARG A 63 -2.12 8.63 -8.69
C ARG A 63 -3.50 9.24 -8.52
N GLN A 64 -4.56 8.43 -8.45
CA GLN A 64 -5.95 8.90 -8.39
C GLN A 64 -6.73 8.25 -7.25
N ASN A 65 -6.82 6.92 -7.25
CA ASN A 65 -7.63 6.20 -6.25
C ASN A 65 -6.77 5.26 -5.40
N LEU A 66 -6.94 5.35 -4.09
CA LEU A 66 -6.34 4.44 -3.12
C LEU A 66 -7.46 3.77 -2.33
N LEU A 67 -7.58 2.44 -2.46
CA LEU A 67 -8.42 1.62 -1.58
C LEU A 67 -7.53 0.93 -0.57
N VAL A 68 -7.80 1.11 0.72
CA VAL A 68 -7.10 0.42 1.80
C VAL A 68 -8.08 -0.52 2.49
N THR A 69 -7.77 -1.81 2.47
CA THR A 69 -8.52 -2.82 3.22
C THR A 69 -7.69 -3.26 4.42
N MET A 70 -8.37 -3.61 5.51
CA MET A 70 -7.73 -4.11 6.72
C MET A 70 -8.71 -4.99 7.50
N HIS A 71 -8.20 -5.96 8.24
CA HIS A 71 -9.00 -6.79 9.14
C HIS A 71 -8.27 -6.99 10.47
N GLY A 72 -8.97 -7.55 11.46
CA GLY A 72 -8.38 -7.87 12.77
C GLY A 72 -8.28 -6.69 13.72
N THR A 73 -7.33 -6.79 14.64
CA THR A 73 -7.00 -5.84 15.72
C THR A 73 -5.48 -5.67 15.78
N GLY A 74 -4.98 -4.61 16.40
CA GLY A 74 -3.54 -4.41 16.56
C GLY A 74 -3.15 -2.94 16.58
N SER A 75 -1.92 -2.67 17.03
CA SER A 75 -1.38 -1.31 17.13
C SER A 75 -1.25 -0.64 15.75
N LEU A 76 -0.92 -1.39 14.69
CA LEU A 76 -0.85 -0.87 13.32
C LEU A 76 -2.23 -0.47 12.79
N ARG A 77 -3.24 -1.30 13.06
CA ARG A 77 -4.63 -1.01 12.70
C ARG A 77 -5.10 0.26 13.38
N ASP A 78 -4.91 0.35 14.68
CA ASP A 78 -5.38 1.49 15.47
C ASP A 78 -4.65 2.77 15.05
N HIS A 79 -3.36 2.66 14.72
CA HIS A 79 -2.58 3.75 14.13
C HIS A 79 -3.14 4.21 12.77
N LEU A 80 -3.53 3.30 11.89
CA LEU A 80 -4.12 3.61 10.59
C LEU A 80 -5.50 4.29 10.72
N ILE A 81 -6.36 3.77 11.60
CA ILE A 81 -7.69 4.36 11.86
C ILE A 81 -7.55 5.76 12.43
N ASN A 82 -6.72 5.93 13.46
CA ASN A 82 -6.51 7.24 14.10
C ASN A 82 -5.94 8.25 13.09
N THR A 83 -4.98 7.84 12.27
CA THR A 83 -4.43 8.69 11.19
C THR A 83 -5.50 9.10 10.18
N TYR A 84 -6.34 8.16 9.75
CA TYR A 84 -7.43 8.43 8.80
C TYR A 84 -8.47 9.39 9.38
N GLU A 85 -8.97 9.13 10.59
CA GLU A 85 -9.97 9.97 11.25
C GLU A 85 -9.48 11.40 11.48
N ASN A 86 -8.20 11.56 11.83
CA ASN A 86 -7.61 12.88 12.01
C ASN A 86 -7.35 13.60 10.68
N SER A 87 -7.09 12.86 9.59
CA SER A 87 -6.95 13.44 8.25
C SER A 87 -8.30 13.85 7.66
N ALA A 88 -9.35 13.08 7.92
CA ALA A 88 -10.71 13.34 7.41
C ALA A 88 -11.37 14.56 8.07
N LYS A 89 -11.01 14.90 9.31
CA LYS A 89 -11.52 16.10 10.02
C LYS A 89 -10.99 17.42 9.46
N VAL A 90 -9.99 17.38 8.57
CA VAL A 90 -9.33 18.56 8.00
C VAL A 90 -9.92 18.94 6.63
N ILE A 91 -10.89 18.16 6.12
CA ILE A 91 -11.63 18.40 4.87
C ILE A 91 -13.05 18.87 5.21
#